data_AF-A0A8S9U803-F1
#
_entry.id   AF-A0A8S9U803-F1
#
_cell.length_a   1.000
_cell.length_b   1.000
_cell.length_c   1.000
_cell.angle_alpha   90.00
_cell.angle_beta   90.00
_cell.angle_gamma   90.00
#
_symmetry.space_group_name_H-M   'P 1'
#
loop_
_entity.id
_entity.type
_entity.pdbx_description
1 polymer ?
#
loop_
_entity_poly.entity_id
_entity_poly.type
_entity_poly.pdbx_seq_one_letter_code
_entity_poly.pdbx_strand_id
1 'polypeptide(L)'
;MNNQKVSKWLKKNNDVDAVFVKLKLNTAGEDIFSNPKFLVWAKYVSKFNGQHDDQTMSMLPTLMKKYDQARLGRMLEEAKHVDATKDIATRLQSEQMRFWKNSGVTADNVFKFYKLDKGVSNLLENPAMNVWIRYANDFNPGPKTTLFEKLSKSYSDTTLSQILIAAQKSKKTEVLAADLQSQQIRVWLDRLEPPENVFKLLILDKGADGLLANPQMQTWIRYSEKYLRENPYSAKVTVIGTLTKYYSDTAMVTILKTARTHKARYAASGLERDLLAKWARAQKSTDDNLKTLKPSTAAERTRVETLYHTLLLDAAKPVLCAAIIHVHVLRIC
;
A
#
# COMPACT_ATOMS: atom_id res chain seq x y z
N MET A 1 33.29 2.68 -31.48
CA MET A 1 34.54 1.94 -31.81
C MET A 1 34.25 0.96 -32.95
N ASN A 2 35.05 0.95 -34.02
CA ASN A 2 34.77 0.17 -35.24
C ASN A 2 34.93 -1.35 -35.02
N ASN A 3 34.12 -2.16 -35.72
CA ASN A 3 34.11 -3.64 -35.68
C ASN A 3 35.50 -4.27 -35.81
N GLN A 4 36.42 -3.63 -36.54
CA GLN A 4 37.81 -4.07 -36.72
C GLN A 4 38.60 -4.22 -35.41
N LYS A 5 38.41 -3.32 -34.41
CA LYS A 5 39.13 -3.45 -33.12
C LYS A 5 38.64 -4.65 -32.30
N VAL A 6 37.34 -4.94 -32.33
CA VAL A 6 36.75 -6.11 -31.66
C VAL A 6 37.27 -7.40 -32.31
N SER A 7 37.28 -7.46 -33.64
CA SER A 7 37.83 -8.62 -34.38
C SER A 7 39.33 -8.85 -34.10
N LYS A 8 40.12 -7.78 -33.93
CA LYS A 8 41.54 -7.91 -33.55
C LYS A 8 41.73 -8.44 -32.13
N TRP A 9 40.83 -8.14 -31.21
CA TRP A 9 40.88 -8.68 -29.84
C TRP A 9 40.47 -10.13 -29.76
N LEU A 10 39.45 -10.56 -30.51
CA LEU A 10 39.04 -11.97 -30.59
C LEU A 10 40.19 -12.89 -31.06
N LYS A 11 41.10 -12.37 -31.90
CA LYS A 11 42.28 -13.13 -32.37
C LYS A 11 43.44 -13.19 -31.37
N LYS A 12 43.46 -12.34 -30.34
CA LYS A 12 44.60 -12.16 -29.42
C LYS A 12 44.28 -12.44 -27.95
N ASN A 13 43.04 -12.25 -27.53
CA ASN A 13 42.59 -12.36 -26.15
C ASN A 13 41.33 -13.23 -26.11
N ASN A 14 41.41 -14.35 -25.38
CA ASN A 14 40.27 -15.21 -25.04
C ASN A 14 39.80 -14.97 -23.59
N ASP A 15 40.09 -13.78 -23.03
CA ASP A 15 39.79 -13.46 -21.64
C ASP A 15 38.94 -12.18 -21.54
N VAL A 16 37.70 -12.36 -21.09
CA VAL A 16 36.72 -11.30 -20.86
C VAL A 16 37.21 -10.28 -19.83
N ASP A 17 37.88 -10.73 -18.77
CA ASP A 17 38.40 -9.88 -17.69
C ASP A 17 39.52 -8.99 -18.21
N ALA A 18 40.39 -9.51 -19.07
CA ALA A 18 41.45 -8.72 -19.71
C ALA A 18 40.90 -7.60 -20.60
N VAL A 19 39.84 -7.87 -21.38
CA VAL A 19 39.20 -6.83 -22.21
C VAL A 19 38.49 -5.78 -21.36
N PHE A 20 37.85 -6.18 -20.25
CA PHE A 20 37.23 -5.29 -19.29
C PHE A 20 38.24 -4.29 -18.70
N VAL A 21 39.41 -4.76 -18.26
CA VAL A 21 40.50 -3.92 -17.75
C VAL A 21 41.09 -3.04 -18.84
N LYS A 22 41.30 -3.57 -20.06
CA LYS A 22 41.84 -2.80 -21.20
C LYS A 22 40.94 -1.64 -21.60
N LEU A 23 39.62 -1.79 -21.45
CA LEU A 23 38.64 -0.73 -21.67
C LEU A 23 38.58 0.28 -20.50
N LYS A 24 39.34 0.05 -19.42
CA LYS A 24 39.33 0.82 -18.17
C LYS A 24 37.94 0.83 -17.50
N LEU A 25 37.21 -0.28 -17.60
CA LEU A 25 35.90 -0.42 -16.96
C LEU A 25 36.02 -0.74 -15.46
N ASN A 26 37.16 -1.29 -15.03
CA ASN A 26 37.48 -1.55 -13.62
C ASN A 26 37.58 -0.29 -12.74
N THR A 27 37.72 0.88 -13.38
CA THR A 27 37.77 2.21 -12.72
C THR A 27 36.51 3.05 -12.97
N ALA A 28 35.47 2.51 -13.61
CA ALA A 28 34.28 3.28 -13.99
C ALA A 28 33.31 3.58 -12.83
N GLY A 29 33.47 2.91 -11.68
CA GLY A 29 32.60 3.10 -10.53
C GLY A 29 31.15 2.73 -10.82
N GLU A 30 30.19 3.41 -10.17
CA GLU A 30 28.77 3.09 -10.30
C GLU A 30 28.18 3.46 -11.67
N ASP A 31 28.82 4.36 -12.41
CA ASP A 31 28.39 4.77 -13.76
C ASP A 31 28.85 3.83 -14.88
N ILE A 32 29.25 2.60 -14.53
CA ILE A 32 29.78 1.64 -15.50
C ILE A 32 28.83 1.36 -16.66
N PHE A 33 27.52 1.30 -16.40
CA PHE A 33 26.51 1.03 -17.43
C PHE A 33 26.27 2.25 -18.35
N SER A 34 26.50 3.46 -17.85
CA SER A 34 26.47 4.70 -18.63
C SER A 34 27.75 4.89 -19.46
N ASN A 35 28.82 4.17 -19.15
CA ASN A 35 30.07 4.24 -19.90
C ASN A 35 29.90 3.58 -21.29
N PRO A 36 30.09 4.30 -22.41
CA PRO A 36 29.89 3.72 -23.75
C PRO A 36 30.82 2.55 -24.06
N LYS A 37 31.93 2.41 -23.32
CA LYS A 37 32.84 1.27 -23.44
C LYS A 37 32.23 -0.03 -22.87
N PHE A 38 31.23 0.05 -22.00
CA PHE A 38 30.51 -1.12 -21.51
C PHE A 38 29.79 -1.84 -22.67
N LEU A 39 29.12 -1.11 -23.55
CA LEU A 39 28.47 -1.70 -24.73
C LEU A 39 29.48 -2.28 -25.72
N VAL A 40 30.68 -1.71 -25.80
CA VAL A 40 31.79 -2.27 -26.57
C VAL A 40 32.24 -3.62 -25.99
N TRP A 41 32.34 -3.72 -24.67
CA TRP A 41 32.65 -4.97 -23.99
C TRP A 41 31.54 -6.02 -24.15
N ALA A 42 30.27 -5.63 -24.00
CA ALA A 42 29.13 -6.50 -24.23
C ALA A 42 29.11 -7.08 -25.65
N LYS A 43 29.40 -6.25 -26.66
CA LYS A 43 29.52 -6.68 -28.05
C LYS A 43 30.70 -7.63 -28.28
N TYR A 44 31.82 -7.43 -27.59
CA TYR A 44 32.95 -8.36 -27.65
C TYR A 44 32.55 -9.74 -27.11
N VAL A 45 31.96 -9.80 -25.90
CA VAL A 45 31.53 -11.08 -25.29
C VAL A 45 30.48 -11.78 -26.15
N SER A 46 29.51 -11.04 -26.69
CA SER A 46 28.49 -11.61 -27.58
C SER A 46 29.09 -12.22 -28.85
N LYS A 47 30.12 -11.59 -29.44
CA LYS A 47 30.80 -12.13 -30.62
C LYS A 47 31.67 -13.33 -30.29
N PHE A 48 32.32 -13.32 -29.13
CA PHE A 48 33.08 -14.48 -28.65
C PHE A 48 32.17 -15.71 -28.52
N ASN A 49 31.04 -15.59 -27.82
CA ASN A 49 30.12 -16.70 -27.61
C ASN A 49 29.50 -17.22 -28.92
N GLY A 50 29.28 -16.36 -29.91
CA GLY A 50 28.78 -16.79 -31.22
C GLY A 50 29.82 -17.47 -32.11
N GLN A 51 31.09 -17.52 -31.69
CA GLN A 51 32.18 -18.22 -32.39
C GLN A 51 32.62 -19.49 -31.66
N HIS A 52 32.14 -19.71 -30.44
CA HIS A 52 32.57 -20.77 -29.53
C HIS A 52 31.35 -21.42 -28.86
N ASP A 53 30.77 -22.41 -29.53
CA ASP A 53 29.56 -23.10 -29.05
C ASP A 53 29.81 -23.94 -27.79
N ASP A 54 31.07 -24.32 -27.53
CA ASP A 54 31.51 -25.10 -26.38
C ASP A 54 31.93 -24.24 -25.16
N GLN A 55 32.14 -22.93 -25.35
CA GLN A 55 32.67 -22.01 -24.33
C GLN A 55 31.86 -20.73 -24.25
N THR A 56 30.72 -20.78 -23.54
CA THR A 56 29.93 -19.58 -23.26
C THR A 56 30.56 -18.77 -22.14
N MET A 57 30.99 -17.54 -22.45
CA MET A 57 31.47 -16.58 -21.47
C MET A 57 30.36 -15.66 -20.96
N SER A 58 30.37 -15.35 -19.67
CA SER A 58 29.45 -14.38 -19.06
C SER A 58 30.21 -13.15 -18.55
N MET A 59 29.58 -11.98 -18.64
CA MET A 59 30.06 -10.74 -18.03
C MET A 59 29.78 -10.70 -16.52
N LEU A 60 28.86 -11.53 -16.02
CA LEU A 60 28.40 -11.49 -14.63
C LEU A 60 29.52 -11.78 -13.62
N PRO A 61 30.39 -12.79 -13.77
CA PRO A 61 31.46 -13.05 -12.81
C PRO A 61 32.41 -11.86 -12.65
N THR A 62 32.78 -11.19 -13.75
CA THR A 62 33.60 -9.98 -13.72
C THR A 62 32.94 -8.87 -12.92
N LEU A 63 31.63 -8.65 -13.12
CA LEU A 63 30.87 -7.62 -12.40
C LEU A 63 30.70 -7.97 -10.92
N MET A 64 30.47 -9.24 -10.57
CA MET A 64 30.35 -9.72 -9.19
C MET A 64 31.66 -9.63 -8.39
N LYS A 65 32.82 -9.71 -9.05
CA LYS A 65 34.12 -9.43 -8.41
C LYS A 65 34.26 -7.95 -8.02
N LYS A 66 33.56 -7.05 -8.72
CA LYS A 66 33.71 -5.60 -8.55
C LYS A 66 32.64 -4.98 -7.64
N TYR A 67 31.41 -5.50 -7.71
CA TYR A 67 30.26 -4.98 -6.99
C TYR A 67 29.68 -6.09 -6.11
N ASP A 68 29.33 -5.74 -4.87
CA ASP A 68 28.57 -6.65 -4.03
C ASP A 68 27.22 -7.00 -4.69
N GLN A 69 26.66 -8.17 -4.36
CA GLN A 69 25.51 -8.72 -5.09
C GLN A 69 24.28 -7.80 -5.05
N ALA A 70 24.02 -7.16 -3.91
CA ALA A 70 22.89 -6.23 -3.76
C ALA A 70 23.11 -4.97 -4.60
N ARG A 71 24.31 -4.37 -4.51
CA ARG A 71 24.66 -3.19 -5.31
C ARG A 71 24.55 -3.49 -6.81
N LEU A 72 25.12 -4.59 -7.28
CA LEU A 72 25.04 -4.98 -8.68
C LEU A 72 23.59 -5.16 -9.16
N GLY A 73 22.74 -5.78 -8.35
CA GLY A 73 21.34 -6.00 -8.70
C GLY A 73 20.55 -4.70 -8.86
N ARG A 74 20.80 -3.69 -8.01
CA ARG A 74 20.21 -2.34 -8.18
C ARG A 74 20.71 -1.62 -9.42
N MET A 75 22.02 -1.63 -9.65
CA MET A 75 22.58 -0.98 -10.85
C MET A 75 22.05 -1.62 -12.14
N LEU A 76 21.86 -2.94 -12.16
CA LEU A 76 21.22 -3.65 -13.27
C LEU A 76 19.73 -3.31 -13.40
N GLU A 77 19.01 -3.11 -12.30
CA GLU A 77 17.60 -2.66 -12.33
C GLU A 77 17.48 -1.27 -12.96
N GLU A 78 18.34 -0.34 -12.57
CA GLU A 78 18.37 1.00 -13.15
C GLU A 78 18.75 0.99 -14.63
N ALA A 79 19.77 0.20 -15.01
CA ALA A 79 20.22 0.07 -16.40
C ALA A 79 19.16 -0.55 -17.33
N LYS A 80 18.12 -1.22 -16.81
CA LYS A 80 16.98 -1.70 -17.60
C LYS A 80 16.08 -0.58 -18.11
N HIS A 81 16.13 0.59 -17.47
CA HIS A 81 15.32 1.75 -17.84
C HIS A 81 15.99 2.67 -18.87
N VAL A 82 17.19 2.30 -19.34
CA VAL A 82 17.91 3.03 -20.38
C VAL A 82 17.93 2.19 -21.65
N ASP A 83 17.38 2.71 -22.76
CA ASP A 83 17.18 1.96 -24.01
C ASP A 83 18.46 1.28 -24.51
N ALA A 84 19.60 1.96 -24.44
CA ALA A 84 20.88 1.44 -24.90
C ALA A 84 21.40 0.24 -24.09
N THR A 85 21.02 0.11 -22.82
CA THR A 85 21.47 -0.96 -21.92
C THR A 85 20.37 -1.94 -21.53
N LYS A 86 19.12 -1.69 -21.91
CA LYS A 86 17.95 -2.45 -21.48
C LYS A 86 18.10 -3.96 -21.66
N ASP A 87 18.47 -4.39 -22.85
CA ASP A 87 18.54 -5.82 -23.19
C ASP A 87 19.67 -6.51 -22.43
N ILE A 88 20.86 -5.89 -22.41
CA ILE A 88 22.02 -6.47 -21.73
C ILE A 88 21.84 -6.48 -20.21
N ALA A 89 21.26 -5.42 -19.63
CA ALA A 89 20.97 -5.34 -18.21
C ALA A 89 19.90 -6.37 -17.81
N THR A 90 18.85 -6.54 -18.62
CA THR A 90 17.81 -7.57 -18.39
C THR A 90 18.42 -8.97 -18.40
N ARG A 91 19.30 -9.26 -19.37
CA ARG A 91 20.00 -10.55 -19.46
C ARG A 91 20.88 -10.80 -18.25
N LEU A 92 21.72 -9.83 -17.87
CA LEU A 92 22.62 -9.94 -16.72
C LEU A 92 21.87 -10.08 -15.40
N GLN A 93 20.78 -9.35 -15.20
CA GLN A 93 19.94 -9.49 -14.01
C GLN A 93 19.30 -10.89 -13.95
N SER A 94 18.90 -11.45 -15.09
CA SER A 94 18.36 -12.81 -15.15
C SER A 94 19.44 -13.86 -14.85
N GLU A 95 20.67 -13.66 -15.35
CA GLU A 95 21.83 -14.49 -14.99
C GLU A 95 22.14 -14.40 -13.50
N GLN A 96 22.09 -13.20 -12.91
CA GLN A 96 22.29 -12.99 -11.48
C GLN A 96 21.24 -13.73 -10.64
N MET A 97 19.97 -13.66 -11.03
CA MET A 97 18.88 -14.39 -10.36
C MET A 97 19.04 -15.91 -10.49
N ARG A 98 19.45 -16.45 -11.65
CA ARG A 98 19.79 -17.88 -11.78
C ARG A 98 20.93 -18.27 -10.86
N PHE A 99 21.98 -17.45 -10.80
CA PHE A 99 23.11 -17.69 -9.92
C PHE A 99 22.67 -17.74 -8.45
N TRP A 100 21.86 -16.77 -8.00
CA TRP A 100 21.28 -16.76 -6.65
C TRP A 100 20.50 -18.03 -6.36
N LYS A 101 19.59 -18.42 -7.28
CA LYS A 101 18.76 -19.62 -7.13
C LYS A 101 19.62 -20.88 -7.00
N ASN A 102 20.60 -21.05 -7.90
CA ASN A 102 21.49 -22.21 -7.89
C ASN A 102 22.41 -22.25 -6.66
N SER A 103 22.64 -21.09 -6.04
CA SER A 103 23.40 -20.96 -4.79
C SER A 103 22.53 -21.10 -3.53
N GLY A 104 21.25 -21.48 -3.67
CA GLY A 104 20.34 -21.66 -2.53
C GLY A 104 19.90 -20.35 -1.85
N VAL A 105 20.08 -19.20 -2.50
CA VAL A 105 19.62 -17.91 -1.97
C VAL A 105 18.09 -17.85 -2.08
N THR A 106 17.39 -17.73 -0.96
CA THR A 106 15.91 -17.65 -0.99
C THR A 106 15.43 -16.23 -1.27
N ALA A 107 14.13 -16.07 -1.58
CA ALA A 107 13.51 -14.75 -1.65
C ALA A 107 13.68 -13.98 -0.31
N ASP A 108 13.63 -14.68 0.82
CA ASP A 108 13.83 -14.08 2.16
C ASP A 108 15.25 -13.53 2.35
N ASN A 109 16.26 -14.23 1.83
CA ASN A 109 17.63 -13.73 1.81
C ASN A 109 17.71 -12.44 0.99
N VAL A 110 17.16 -12.41 -0.23
CA VAL A 110 17.16 -11.22 -1.09
C VAL A 110 16.41 -10.05 -0.44
N PHE A 111 15.31 -10.30 0.26
CA PHE A 111 14.55 -9.26 0.98
C PHE A 111 15.43 -8.56 2.03
N LYS A 112 16.16 -9.34 2.84
CA LYS A 112 17.09 -8.86 3.87
C LYS A 112 18.34 -8.22 3.27
N PHE A 113 18.85 -8.76 2.17
CA PHE A 113 20.03 -8.20 1.47
C PHE A 113 19.78 -6.75 1.05
N TYR A 114 18.57 -6.47 0.57
CA TYR A 114 18.14 -5.13 0.21
C TYR A 114 17.61 -4.29 1.38
N LYS A 115 17.66 -4.82 2.60
CA LYS A 115 17.15 -4.18 3.83
C LYS A 115 15.68 -3.74 3.70
N LEU A 116 14.88 -4.50 2.95
CA LEU A 116 13.45 -4.23 2.74
C LEU A 116 12.60 -4.52 3.99
N ASP A 117 13.23 -5.10 5.02
CA ASP A 117 12.71 -5.30 6.38
C ASP A 117 13.01 -4.13 7.32
N LYS A 118 13.84 -3.16 6.90
CA LYS A 118 14.33 -2.04 7.72
C LYS A 118 14.03 -0.69 7.08
N GLY A 119 12.75 -0.34 6.99
CA GLY A 119 12.35 1.01 6.57
C GLY A 119 10.91 1.09 6.09
N VAL A 120 10.08 1.84 6.82
CA VAL A 120 8.68 2.12 6.46
C VAL A 120 8.56 3.20 5.38
N SER A 121 9.54 4.11 5.27
CA SER A 121 9.50 5.21 4.31
C SER A 121 9.92 4.72 2.92
N ASN A 122 9.04 4.90 1.93
CA ASN A 122 9.32 4.64 0.51
C ASN A 122 9.70 3.18 0.17
N LEU A 123 9.29 2.22 1.00
CA LEU A 123 9.57 0.79 0.80
C LEU A 123 9.18 0.31 -0.60
N LEU A 124 7.97 0.64 -1.05
CA LEU A 124 7.47 0.25 -2.37
C LEU A 124 8.08 1.06 -3.52
N GLU A 125 8.70 2.20 -3.24
CA GLU A 125 9.41 3.01 -4.24
C GLU A 125 10.86 2.57 -4.43
N ASN A 126 11.40 1.75 -3.51
CA ASN A 126 12.76 1.24 -3.62
C ASN A 126 12.87 0.33 -4.87
N PRO A 127 13.76 0.62 -5.84
CA PRO A 127 13.91 -0.20 -7.05
C PRO A 127 14.25 -1.67 -6.76
N ALA A 128 14.89 -1.95 -5.61
CA ALA A 128 15.15 -3.30 -5.16
C ALA A 128 13.87 -4.13 -4.92
N MET A 129 12.72 -3.47 -4.72
CA MET A 129 11.42 -4.13 -4.63
C MET A 129 11.07 -4.87 -5.92
N ASN A 130 11.33 -4.27 -7.09
CA ASN A 130 11.11 -4.92 -8.39
C ASN A 130 12.02 -6.14 -8.57
N VAL A 131 13.27 -6.02 -8.14
CA VAL A 131 14.24 -7.13 -8.16
C VAL A 131 13.73 -8.28 -7.31
N TRP A 132 13.24 -7.99 -6.09
CA TRP A 132 12.69 -9.00 -5.19
C TRP A 132 11.42 -9.65 -5.75
N ILE A 133 10.46 -8.86 -6.23
CA ILE A 133 9.19 -9.36 -6.80
C ILE A 133 9.48 -10.32 -7.96
N ARG A 134 10.32 -9.88 -8.90
CA ARG A 134 10.71 -10.69 -10.05
C ARG A 134 11.41 -11.98 -9.62
N TYR A 135 12.29 -11.89 -8.63
CA TYR A 135 13.00 -13.07 -8.14
C TYR A 135 12.06 -14.08 -7.48
N ALA A 136 11.15 -13.62 -6.62
CA ALA A 136 10.18 -14.47 -5.94
C ALA A 136 9.23 -15.15 -6.95
N ASN A 137 8.73 -14.39 -7.94
CA ASN A 137 7.72 -14.87 -8.89
C ASN A 137 8.30 -15.74 -10.01
N ASP A 138 9.34 -15.26 -10.70
CA ASP A 138 9.81 -15.88 -11.95
C ASP A 138 10.78 -17.04 -11.69
N PHE A 139 11.59 -16.92 -10.64
CA PHE A 139 12.65 -17.89 -10.36
C PHE A 139 12.23 -18.94 -9.33
N ASN A 140 11.21 -18.65 -8.50
CA ASN A 140 10.69 -19.53 -7.46
C ASN A 140 11.83 -20.21 -6.65
N PRO A 141 12.67 -19.43 -5.94
CA PRO A 141 13.95 -19.87 -5.37
C PRO A 141 13.81 -20.68 -4.05
N GLY A 142 12.64 -21.23 -3.80
CA GLY A 142 12.29 -21.89 -2.54
C GLY A 142 10.78 -22.06 -2.41
N PRO A 143 10.23 -22.08 -1.19
CA PRO A 143 8.80 -22.04 -0.97
C PRO A 143 8.19 -20.81 -1.66
N LYS A 144 7.09 -21.04 -2.40
CA LYS A 144 6.34 -19.95 -3.02
C LYS A 144 5.91 -18.96 -1.94
N THR A 145 6.11 -17.68 -2.22
CA THR A 145 5.61 -16.60 -1.37
C THR A 145 5.18 -15.43 -2.22
N THR A 146 4.11 -14.75 -1.81
CA THR A 146 3.68 -13.49 -2.42
C THR A 146 4.33 -12.29 -1.73
N LEU A 147 4.33 -11.13 -2.41
CA LEU A 147 4.79 -9.89 -1.79
C LEU A 147 3.98 -9.56 -0.53
N PHE A 148 2.65 -9.73 -0.58
CA PHE A 148 1.79 -9.44 0.56
C PHE A 148 2.09 -10.36 1.75
N GLU A 149 2.23 -11.67 1.53
CA GLU A 149 2.63 -12.62 2.57
C GLU A 149 3.98 -12.24 3.18
N LYS A 150 4.93 -11.83 2.34
CA LYS A 150 6.24 -11.42 2.83
C LYS A 150 6.15 -10.17 3.71
N LEU A 151 5.41 -9.16 3.26
CA LEU A 151 5.23 -7.91 4.00
C LEU A 151 4.45 -8.12 5.30
N SER A 152 3.35 -8.88 5.29
CA SER A 152 2.55 -9.19 6.48
C SER A 152 3.29 -10.01 7.53
N LYS A 153 4.25 -10.85 7.14
CA LYS A 153 5.16 -11.53 8.08
C LYS A 153 6.26 -10.61 8.62
N SER A 154 6.58 -9.53 7.92
CA SER A 154 7.69 -8.64 8.26
C SER A 154 7.25 -7.41 9.07
N TYR A 155 5.99 -7.01 8.95
CA TYR A 155 5.43 -5.81 9.56
C TYR A 155 4.14 -6.13 10.32
N SER A 156 3.90 -5.45 11.44
CA SER A 156 2.58 -5.50 12.10
C SER A 156 1.48 -5.01 11.15
N ASP A 157 0.23 -5.46 11.33
CA ASP A 157 -0.89 -5.02 10.49
C ASP A 157 -1.06 -3.50 10.48
N THR A 158 -0.82 -2.84 11.63
CA THR A 158 -0.85 -1.38 11.75
C THR A 158 0.25 -0.73 10.91
N THR A 159 1.49 -1.22 11.04
CA THR A 159 2.63 -0.68 10.29
C THR A 159 2.46 -0.92 8.79
N LEU A 160 2.03 -2.11 8.38
CA LEU A 160 1.79 -2.43 6.99
C LEU A 160 0.69 -1.55 6.39
N SER A 161 -0.42 -1.36 7.11
CA SER A 161 -1.48 -0.49 6.61
C SER A 161 -1.01 0.97 6.43
N GLN A 162 -0.18 1.47 7.34
CA GLN A 162 0.47 2.79 7.22
C GLN A 162 1.35 2.90 5.98
N ILE A 163 2.19 1.88 5.71
CA ILE A 163 3.03 1.84 4.50
C ILE A 163 2.15 1.90 3.25
N LEU A 164 1.10 1.07 3.19
CA LEU A 164 0.24 0.97 2.01
C LEU A 164 -0.58 2.25 1.77
N ILE A 165 -1.15 2.84 2.83
CA ILE A 165 -1.89 4.11 2.73
C ILE A 165 -0.98 5.26 2.29
N ALA A 166 0.26 5.31 2.80
CA ALA A 166 1.23 6.30 2.36
C ALA A 166 1.61 6.10 0.89
N ALA A 167 1.90 4.86 0.49
CA ALA A 167 2.29 4.52 -0.87
C ALA A 167 1.18 4.75 -1.91
N GLN A 168 -0.10 4.70 -1.51
CA GLN A 168 -1.22 5.06 -2.39
C GLN A 168 -1.22 6.54 -2.81
N LYS A 169 -0.51 7.43 -2.09
CA LYS A 169 -0.43 8.85 -2.44
C LYS A 169 0.57 9.15 -3.56
N SER A 170 1.43 8.20 -3.90
CA SER A 170 2.43 8.34 -4.96
C SER A 170 1.97 7.63 -6.23
N LYS A 171 1.91 8.36 -7.36
CA LYS A 171 1.50 7.81 -8.66
C LYS A 171 2.31 6.58 -9.08
N LYS A 172 3.57 6.47 -8.62
CA LYS A 172 4.46 5.35 -8.96
C LYS A 172 4.06 4.05 -8.24
N THR A 173 3.50 4.16 -7.04
CA THR A 173 3.20 3.01 -6.17
C THR A 173 1.70 2.80 -5.95
N GLU A 174 0.86 3.71 -6.43
CA GLU A 174 -0.60 3.72 -6.21
C GLU A 174 -1.24 2.37 -6.53
N VAL A 175 -1.00 1.84 -7.74
CA VAL A 175 -1.60 0.58 -8.21
C VAL A 175 -1.16 -0.61 -7.35
N LEU A 176 0.14 -0.74 -7.11
CA LEU A 176 0.69 -1.84 -6.30
C LEU A 176 0.20 -1.75 -4.85
N ALA A 177 0.18 -0.55 -4.27
CA ALA A 177 -0.27 -0.34 -2.90
C ALA A 177 -1.78 -0.59 -2.74
N ALA A 178 -2.60 -0.25 -3.74
CA ALA A 178 -4.02 -0.55 -3.75
C ALA A 178 -4.30 -2.05 -3.84
N ASP A 179 -3.54 -2.78 -4.66
CA ASP A 179 -3.66 -4.25 -4.74
C ASP A 179 -3.25 -4.92 -3.42
N LEU A 180 -2.11 -4.51 -2.85
CA LEU A 180 -1.66 -5.01 -1.54
C LEU A 180 -2.64 -4.68 -0.42
N GLN A 181 -3.26 -3.48 -0.43
CA GLN A 181 -4.28 -3.13 0.56
C GLN A 181 -5.55 -3.97 0.37
N SER A 182 -5.91 -4.30 -0.87
CA SER A 182 -7.03 -5.20 -1.15
C SER A 182 -6.77 -6.61 -0.63
N GLN A 183 -5.53 -7.10 -0.73
CA GLN A 183 -5.11 -8.36 -0.10
C GLN A 183 -5.17 -8.26 1.44
N GLN A 184 -4.72 -7.14 2.02
CA GLN A 184 -4.80 -6.87 3.46
C GLN A 184 -6.22 -6.93 3.99
N ILE A 185 -7.16 -6.30 3.29
CA ILE A 185 -8.59 -6.28 3.62
C ILE A 185 -9.19 -7.69 3.57
N ARG A 186 -8.82 -8.51 2.58
CA ARG A 186 -9.28 -9.90 2.51
C ARG A 186 -8.82 -10.70 3.73
N VAL A 187 -7.55 -10.58 4.10
CA VAL A 187 -7.02 -11.26 5.29
C VAL A 187 -7.70 -10.81 6.58
N TRP A 188 -8.04 -9.52 6.71
CA TRP A 188 -8.81 -9.04 7.87
C TRP A 188 -10.21 -9.65 7.93
N LEU A 189 -10.90 -9.76 6.79
CA LEU A 189 -12.21 -10.44 6.74
C LEU A 189 -12.09 -11.92 7.11
N ASP A 190 -11.10 -12.63 6.56
CA ASP A 190 -10.87 -14.05 6.84
C ASP A 190 -10.56 -14.30 8.33
N ARG A 191 -9.90 -13.33 8.99
CA ARG A 191 -9.61 -13.34 10.43
C ARG A 191 -10.76 -12.85 11.30
N LEU A 192 -11.89 -12.48 10.70
CA LEU A 192 -13.03 -11.87 11.38
C LEU A 192 -12.65 -10.62 12.19
N GLU A 193 -11.70 -9.83 11.68
CA GLU A 193 -11.24 -8.61 12.34
C GLU A 193 -12.41 -7.60 12.46
N PRO A 194 -12.78 -7.18 13.69
CA PRO A 194 -13.93 -6.31 13.89
C PRO A 194 -13.77 -4.96 13.15
N PRO A 195 -14.86 -4.41 12.59
CA PRO A 195 -14.82 -3.12 11.91
C PRO A 195 -14.20 -1.99 12.74
N GLU A 196 -14.38 -1.98 14.06
CA GLU A 196 -13.81 -0.96 14.94
C GLU A 196 -12.29 -0.99 15.00
N ASN A 197 -11.68 -2.18 14.84
CA ASN A 197 -10.24 -2.33 14.78
C ASN A 197 -9.73 -1.93 13.40
N VAL A 198 -10.43 -2.34 12.33
CA VAL A 198 -10.11 -1.95 10.96
C VAL A 198 -10.18 -0.44 10.76
N PHE A 199 -11.07 0.25 11.46
CA PHE A 199 -11.11 1.72 11.49
C PHE A 199 -9.75 2.32 11.92
N LYS A 200 -9.12 1.76 12.95
CA LYS A 200 -7.79 2.19 13.41
C LYS A 200 -6.67 1.74 12.49
N LEU A 201 -6.75 0.51 11.96
CA LEU A 201 -5.76 0.01 11.01
C LEU A 201 -5.70 0.90 9.75
N LEU A 202 -6.86 1.38 9.31
CA LEU A 202 -6.99 2.36 8.22
C LEU A 202 -6.67 3.81 8.64
N ILE A 203 -6.22 4.03 9.87
CA ILE A 203 -5.79 5.32 10.42
C ILE A 203 -6.93 6.36 10.40
N LEU A 204 -8.18 5.90 10.50
CA LEU A 204 -9.36 6.77 10.51
C LEU A 204 -9.70 7.31 11.90
N ASP A 205 -9.04 6.82 12.94
CA ASP A 205 -9.11 7.31 14.32
C ASP A 205 -8.20 8.52 14.57
N LYS A 206 -7.43 8.94 13.55
CA LYS A 206 -6.54 10.09 13.61
C LYS A 206 -6.96 11.17 12.62
N GLY A 207 -7.14 12.39 13.14
CA GLY A 207 -7.39 13.57 12.31
C GLY A 207 -8.86 13.76 11.95
N ALA A 208 -9.45 14.84 12.44
CA ALA A 208 -10.83 15.22 12.14
C ALA A 208 -10.98 15.91 10.77
N ASP A 209 -9.93 16.58 10.30
CA ASP A 209 -9.97 17.37 9.08
C ASP A 209 -10.01 16.48 7.84
N GLY A 210 -10.99 16.73 6.96
CA GLY A 210 -11.17 15.98 5.72
C GLY A 210 -11.53 14.51 5.89
N LEU A 211 -11.85 14.04 7.09
CA LEU A 211 -12.07 12.62 7.41
C LEU A 211 -13.11 11.97 6.47
N LEU A 212 -14.24 12.63 6.22
CA LEU A 212 -15.29 12.09 5.34
C LEU A 212 -14.89 12.04 3.86
N ALA A 213 -13.92 12.85 3.46
CA ALA A 213 -13.36 12.84 2.11
C ALA A 213 -12.17 11.85 1.96
N ASN A 214 -11.67 11.29 3.06
CA ASN A 214 -10.60 10.31 3.03
C ASN A 214 -11.06 9.03 2.32
N PRO A 215 -10.38 8.57 1.24
CA PRO A 215 -10.73 7.33 0.55
C PRO A 215 -10.81 6.11 1.46
N GLN A 216 -10.00 6.08 2.53
CA GLN A 216 -10.01 5.01 3.52
C GLN A 216 -11.34 4.91 4.27
N MET A 217 -12.09 6.01 4.39
CA MET A 217 -13.42 6.01 5.00
C MET A 217 -14.40 5.17 4.17
N GLN A 218 -14.36 5.27 2.84
CA GLN A 218 -15.18 4.47 1.95
C GLN A 218 -14.74 2.99 1.93
N THR A 219 -13.45 2.74 2.09
CA THR A 219 -12.93 1.38 2.31
C THR A 219 -13.48 0.77 3.59
N TRP A 220 -13.47 1.52 4.70
CA TRP A 220 -14.01 1.06 5.98
C TRP A 220 -15.52 0.81 5.95
N ILE A 221 -16.30 1.67 5.28
CA ILE A 221 -17.77 1.47 5.13
C ILE A 221 -18.03 0.16 4.39
N ARG A 222 -17.40 -0.05 3.24
CA ARG A 222 -17.54 -1.30 2.45
C ARG A 222 -17.08 -2.52 3.22
N TYR A 223 -16.00 -2.41 3.98
CA TYR A 223 -15.52 -3.47 4.87
C TYR A 223 -16.60 -3.83 5.90
N SER A 224 -17.13 -2.83 6.61
CA SER A 224 -18.11 -3.02 7.68
C SER A 224 -19.40 -3.67 7.16
N GLU A 225 -19.86 -3.24 5.98
CA GLU A 225 -21.03 -3.85 5.33
C GLU A 225 -20.77 -5.29 4.91
N LYS A 226 -19.59 -5.58 4.35
CA LYS A 226 -19.21 -6.94 3.97
C LYS A 226 -19.08 -7.84 5.19
N TYR A 227 -18.41 -7.37 6.24
CA TYR A 227 -18.27 -8.06 7.51
C TYR A 227 -19.64 -8.44 8.09
N LEU A 228 -20.60 -7.52 8.12
CA LEU A 228 -21.96 -7.79 8.62
C LEU A 228 -22.70 -8.83 7.76
N ARG A 229 -22.56 -8.76 6.42
CA ARG A 229 -23.19 -9.75 5.53
C ARG A 229 -22.64 -11.16 5.76
N GLU A 230 -21.33 -11.27 5.99
CA GLU A 230 -20.65 -12.55 6.23
C GLU A 230 -20.78 -13.02 7.69
N ASN A 231 -21.16 -12.12 8.60
CA ASN A 231 -21.34 -12.40 10.03
C ASN A 231 -22.66 -11.80 10.56
N PRO A 232 -23.83 -12.34 10.19
CA PRO A 232 -25.13 -11.71 10.48
C PRO A 232 -25.46 -11.52 11.97
N TYR A 233 -24.82 -12.29 12.84
CA TYR A 233 -25.00 -12.20 14.30
C TYR A 233 -24.09 -11.14 14.96
N SER A 234 -23.18 -10.53 14.21
CA SER A 234 -22.33 -9.46 14.73
C SER A 234 -23.13 -8.17 14.95
N ALA A 235 -22.71 -7.37 15.92
CA ALA A 235 -23.32 -6.07 16.15
C ALA A 235 -23.11 -5.16 14.94
N LYS A 236 -24.19 -4.58 14.40
CA LYS A 236 -24.09 -3.61 13.32
C LYS A 236 -23.41 -2.33 13.82
N VAL A 237 -22.22 -2.06 13.32
CA VAL A 237 -21.57 -0.76 13.50
C VAL A 237 -22.20 0.29 12.59
N THR A 238 -22.24 1.54 13.05
CA THR A 238 -22.71 2.68 12.25
C THR A 238 -21.60 3.71 12.16
N VAL A 239 -21.57 4.50 11.08
CA VAL A 239 -20.60 5.60 10.93
C VAL A 239 -20.64 6.51 12.15
N ILE A 240 -21.82 6.98 12.56
CA ILE A 240 -21.95 7.86 13.73
C ILE A 240 -21.51 7.19 15.03
N GLY A 241 -21.85 5.91 15.22
CA GLY A 241 -21.49 5.15 16.42
C GLY A 241 -19.98 5.01 16.55
N THR A 242 -19.29 4.67 15.46
CA THR A 242 -17.84 4.55 15.41
C THR A 242 -17.16 5.90 15.57
N LEU A 243 -17.61 6.95 14.86
CA LEU A 243 -16.98 8.27 14.94
C LEU A 243 -17.09 8.85 16.36
N THR A 244 -18.25 8.77 16.99
CA THR A 244 -18.43 9.27 18.37
C THR A 244 -17.71 8.44 19.45
N LYS A 245 -17.18 7.26 19.10
CA LYS A 245 -16.30 6.47 19.97
C LYS A 245 -14.85 7.00 19.95
N TYR A 246 -14.40 7.55 18.84
CA TYR A 246 -13.01 7.99 18.64
C TYR A 246 -12.82 9.51 18.63
N TYR A 247 -13.89 10.26 18.35
CA TYR A 247 -13.86 11.70 18.21
C TYR A 247 -14.74 12.37 19.26
N SER A 248 -14.17 13.39 19.92
CA SER A 248 -14.94 14.27 20.81
C SER A 248 -15.99 15.06 20.05
N ASP A 249 -16.98 15.59 20.77
CA ASP A 249 -18.02 16.47 20.21
C ASP A 249 -17.41 17.65 19.41
N THR A 250 -16.29 18.22 19.88
CA THR A 250 -15.59 19.30 19.15
C THR A 250 -14.96 18.80 17.85
N ALA A 251 -14.35 17.61 17.87
CA ALA A 251 -13.78 17.02 16.66
C ALA A 251 -14.86 16.63 15.65
N MET A 252 -16.02 16.15 16.11
CA MET A 252 -17.20 15.89 15.27
C MET A 252 -17.67 17.16 14.54
N VAL A 253 -17.66 18.31 15.21
CA VAL A 253 -17.99 19.60 14.59
C VAL A 253 -16.98 19.95 13.48
N THR A 254 -15.69 19.72 13.71
CA THR A 254 -14.65 19.90 12.67
C THR A 254 -14.90 19.00 11.47
N ILE A 255 -15.18 17.71 11.69
CA ILE A 255 -15.52 16.75 10.62
C ILE A 255 -16.69 17.28 9.77
N LEU A 256 -17.77 17.73 10.41
CA LEU A 256 -18.94 18.29 9.73
C LEU A 256 -18.61 19.56 8.93
N LYS A 257 -17.84 20.49 9.51
CA LYS A 257 -17.48 21.76 8.85
C LYS A 257 -16.64 21.54 7.59
N THR A 258 -15.64 20.68 7.67
CA THR A 258 -14.72 20.39 6.56
C THR A 258 -15.40 19.67 5.40
N ALA A 259 -16.41 18.83 5.70
CA ALA A 259 -17.17 18.10 4.68
C ALA A 259 -18.15 18.99 3.88
N ARG A 260 -18.54 20.16 4.43
CA ARG A 260 -19.48 21.10 3.79
C ARG A 260 -18.87 21.89 2.63
N THR A 261 -17.55 21.85 2.41
CA THR A 261 -16.90 22.77 1.46
C THR A 261 -17.00 22.36 0.00
N HIS A 262 -17.01 21.09 -0.45
CA HIS A 262 -17.37 20.79 -1.86
C HIS A 262 -17.78 19.33 -2.21
N LYS A 263 -17.10 18.27 -1.73
CA LYS A 263 -17.35 16.88 -2.18
C LYS A 263 -18.21 16.01 -1.26
N ALA A 264 -18.25 16.29 0.04
CA ALA A 264 -18.86 15.42 1.05
C ALA A 264 -20.13 16.03 1.69
N ARG A 265 -20.76 17.02 1.04
CA ARG A 265 -21.88 17.80 1.61
C ARG A 265 -23.06 16.93 2.03
N TYR A 266 -23.47 15.97 1.20
CA TYR A 266 -24.57 15.07 1.52
C TYR A 266 -24.25 14.12 2.69
N ALA A 267 -23.02 13.59 2.72
CA ALA A 267 -22.54 12.78 3.83
C ALA A 267 -22.50 13.60 5.14
N ALA A 268 -22.13 14.89 5.06
CA ALA A 268 -22.14 15.80 6.20
C ALA A 268 -23.55 16.04 6.75
N SER A 269 -24.53 16.29 5.88
CA SER A 269 -25.93 16.48 6.32
C SER A 269 -26.52 15.22 6.97
N GLY A 270 -26.25 14.05 6.39
CA GLY A 270 -26.63 12.77 6.99
C GLY A 270 -26.00 12.56 8.37
N LEU A 271 -24.68 12.80 8.47
CA LEU A 271 -23.94 12.66 9.72
C LEU A 271 -24.39 13.67 10.80
N GLU A 272 -24.70 14.91 10.42
CA GLU A 272 -25.23 15.94 11.33
C GLU A 272 -26.57 15.50 11.93
N ARG A 273 -27.49 14.99 11.10
CA ARG A 273 -28.75 14.45 11.56
C ARG A 273 -28.54 13.26 12.52
N ASP A 274 -27.66 12.34 12.18
CA ASP A 274 -27.39 11.15 13.00
C ASP A 274 -26.74 11.51 14.35
N LEU A 275 -25.86 12.53 14.37
CA LEU A 275 -25.27 13.09 15.59
C LEU A 275 -26.35 13.73 16.48
N LEU A 276 -27.20 14.58 15.91
CA LEU A 276 -28.32 15.19 16.62
C LEU A 276 -29.29 14.13 17.16
N ALA A 277 -29.58 13.08 16.37
CA ALA A 277 -30.44 11.98 16.81
C ALA A 277 -29.82 11.20 17.98
N LYS A 278 -28.50 11.03 17.98
CA LYS A 278 -27.78 10.42 19.12
C LYS A 278 -27.85 11.31 20.37
N TRP A 279 -27.63 12.61 20.24
CA TRP A 279 -27.76 13.56 21.36
C TRP A 279 -29.19 13.65 21.89
N ALA A 280 -30.20 13.55 21.02
CA ALA A 280 -31.61 13.55 21.41
C ALA A 280 -31.96 12.31 22.27
N ARG A 281 -31.48 11.12 21.87
CA ARG A 281 -31.64 9.89 22.68
C ARG A 281 -30.92 9.98 24.03
N ALA A 282 -29.83 10.76 24.10
CA ALA A 282 -29.11 11.04 25.34
C ALA A 282 -29.69 12.23 26.13
N GLN A 283 -30.82 12.81 25.69
CA GLN A 283 -31.49 13.96 26.30
C GLN A 283 -30.59 15.18 26.53
N LYS A 284 -29.62 15.42 25.63
CA LYS A 284 -28.73 16.60 25.70
C LYS A 284 -29.56 17.88 25.51
N SER A 285 -29.22 18.96 26.21
CA SER A 285 -29.99 20.22 26.09
C SER A 285 -29.79 20.87 24.71
N THR A 286 -30.80 21.60 24.22
CA THR A 286 -30.69 22.37 22.98
C THR A 286 -29.56 23.40 23.06
N ASP A 287 -29.40 24.06 24.22
CA ASP A 287 -28.34 25.05 24.44
C ASP A 287 -26.94 24.44 24.32
N ASP A 288 -26.72 23.26 24.90
CA ASP A 288 -25.41 22.58 24.80
C ASP A 288 -25.12 22.13 23.36
N ASN A 289 -26.15 21.71 22.62
CA ASN A 289 -26.01 21.36 21.21
C ASN A 289 -25.62 22.56 20.36
N LEU A 290 -26.24 23.73 20.60
CA LEU A 290 -25.91 24.96 19.89
C LEU A 290 -24.53 25.49 20.25
N LYS A 291 -24.15 25.43 21.53
CA LYS A 291 -22.78 25.75 21.99
C LYS A 291 -21.74 24.84 21.34
N THR A 292 -22.08 23.57 21.11
CA THR A 292 -21.20 22.59 20.46
C THR A 292 -21.08 22.87 18.97
N LEU A 293 -22.20 22.88 18.23
CA LEU A 293 -22.23 22.99 16.77
C LEU A 293 -21.77 24.36 16.27
N LYS A 294 -22.02 25.43 17.04
CA LYS A 294 -21.70 26.81 16.70
C LYS A 294 -22.15 27.17 15.27
N PRO A 295 -23.47 27.13 14.99
CA PRO A 295 -24.01 27.52 13.68
C PRO A 295 -23.59 28.95 13.36
N SER A 296 -23.21 29.20 12.11
CA SER A 296 -22.62 30.49 11.69
C SER A 296 -23.65 31.54 11.27
N THR A 297 -24.90 31.13 11.03
CA THR A 297 -25.99 32.01 10.61
C THR A 297 -27.26 31.76 11.43
N ALA A 298 -28.11 32.78 11.54
CA ALA A 298 -29.43 32.65 12.18
C ALA A 298 -30.28 31.55 11.52
N ALA A 299 -30.25 31.47 10.18
CA ALA A 299 -30.95 30.43 9.43
C ALA A 299 -30.43 29.02 9.76
N GLU A 300 -29.12 28.84 9.88
CA GLU A 300 -28.53 27.56 10.29
C GLU A 300 -28.92 27.19 11.72
N ARG A 301 -28.91 28.18 12.63
CA ARG A 301 -29.35 27.98 14.01
C ARG A 301 -30.80 27.48 14.06
N THR A 302 -31.72 28.17 13.42
CA THR A 302 -33.14 27.77 13.38
C THR A 302 -33.31 26.39 12.76
N ARG A 303 -32.57 26.07 11.68
CA ARG A 303 -32.61 24.73 11.07
C ARG A 303 -32.20 23.64 12.06
N VAL A 304 -31.10 23.84 12.79
CA VAL A 304 -30.58 22.89 13.78
C VAL A 304 -31.56 22.74 14.95
N GLU A 305 -32.11 23.82 15.48
CA GLU A 305 -33.11 23.80 16.56
C GLU A 305 -34.36 23.03 16.16
N THR A 306 -34.94 23.34 14.99
CA THR A 306 -36.14 22.67 14.47
C THR A 306 -35.90 21.17 14.25
N LEU A 307 -34.77 20.82 13.63
CA LEU A 307 -34.39 19.43 13.42
C LEU A 307 -34.20 18.69 14.75
N TYR A 308 -33.51 19.32 15.71
CA TYR A 308 -33.27 18.71 17.01
C TYR A 308 -34.56 18.50 17.81
N HIS A 309 -35.46 19.48 17.81
CA HIS A 309 -36.76 19.36 18.46
C HIS A 309 -37.57 18.19 17.88
N THR A 310 -37.55 18.04 16.55
CA THR A 310 -38.21 16.92 15.86
C THR A 310 -37.62 15.58 16.31
N LEU A 311 -36.30 15.49 16.40
CA LEU A 311 -35.60 14.27 16.82
C LEU A 311 -35.81 13.94 18.31
N LEU A 312 -35.94 14.96 19.17
CA LEU A 312 -36.31 14.78 20.58
C LEU A 312 -37.72 14.19 20.72
N LEU A 313 -38.69 14.72 19.98
CA LEU A 313 -40.05 14.19 19.96
C LEU A 313 -40.06 12.74 19.48
N ASP A 314 -39.30 12.42 18.44
CA ASP A 314 -39.20 11.07 17.90
C ASP A 314 -38.54 10.10 18.89
N ALA A 315 -37.47 10.54 19.57
CA ALA A 315 -36.80 9.75 20.60
C ALA A 315 -37.65 9.54 21.87
N ALA A 316 -38.59 10.44 22.15
CA ALA A 316 -39.51 10.37 23.28
C ALA A 316 -40.75 9.51 23.01
N LYS A 317 -41.01 9.10 21.74
CA LYS A 317 -42.10 8.17 21.44
C LYS A 317 -41.81 6.84 22.15
N PRO A 318 -42.71 6.35 23.01
CA PRO A 318 -42.55 5.01 23.56
C PRO A 318 -42.51 4.00 22.42
N VAL A 319 -41.66 2.97 22.54
CA VAL A 319 -41.69 1.80 21.66
C VAL A 319 -43.04 1.09 21.88
N LEU A 320 -44.09 1.62 21.25
CA LEU A 320 -45.49 1.21 21.40
C LEU A 320 -45.81 -0.10 20.65
N CYS A 321 -44.83 -0.99 20.51
CA CYS A 321 -45.04 -2.33 19.93
C CYS A 321 -44.92 -3.49 20.93
N ALA A 322 -44.66 -3.23 22.22
CA ALA A 322 -44.61 -4.30 23.23
C ALA A 322 -45.76 -4.28 24.26
N ALA A 323 -46.50 -3.17 24.40
CA ALA A 323 -47.50 -3.03 25.48
C ALA A 323 -48.95 -3.38 25.07
N ILE A 324 -49.26 -3.56 23.78
CA ILE A 324 -50.64 -3.85 23.35
C ILE A 324 -50.99 -5.34 23.47
N ILE A 325 -50.01 -6.24 23.58
CA ILE A 325 -50.27 -7.69 23.73
C ILE A 325 -50.67 -8.08 25.16
N HIS A 326 -50.34 -7.28 26.19
CA HIS A 326 -50.67 -7.63 27.58
C HIS A 326 -52.06 -7.19 28.06
N VAL A 327 -52.77 -6.32 27.30
CA VAL A 327 -54.12 -5.86 27.72
C VAL A 327 -55.24 -6.77 27.19
N HIS A 328 -54.97 -7.66 26.23
CA HIS A 328 -55.99 -8.59 25.71
C HIS A 328 -55.95 -10.00 26.29
N VAL A 329 -54.97 -10.36 27.13
CA VAL A 329 -54.89 -11.69 27.77
C VAL A 329 -55.51 -11.74 29.17
N LEU A 330 -55.80 -10.59 29.80
CA LEU A 330 -56.39 -10.53 31.15
C LEU A 330 -57.92 -10.44 31.19
N ARG A 331 -58.62 -10.75 30.09
CA ARG A 331 -60.11 -10.79 30.04
C ARG A 331 -60.70 -12.17 29.75
N ILE A 332 -59.92 -13.23 29.91
CA ILE A 332 -60.40 -14.61 29.92
C ILE A 332 -59.74 -15.35 31.09
N CYS A 333 -60.33 -15.19 32.28
CA CYS A 333 -60.36 -16.16 33.38
C CYS A 333 -61.54 -15.78 34.28
#